data_AF-W1XKT6-F1
#
_entry.id   AF-W1XKT6-F1
#
_cell.length_a   1.000
_cell.length_b   1.000
_cell.length_c   1.000
_cell.angle_alpha   90.00
_cell.angle_beta   90.00
_cell.angle_gamma   90.00
#
_symmetry.space_group_name_H-M   'P 1'
#
loop_
_entity.id
_entity.type
_entity.pdbx_description
1 polymer ?
#
loop_
_entity_poly.entity_id
_entity_poly.type
_entity_poly.pdbx_seq_one_letter_code
_entity_poly.pdbx_strand_id
1 'polypeptide(L)' 'FQIGNQGTGEATIREGGLITAENTIIGGNATGIGTLNVQDQDSVITVRRLYNGYFGNGKVNISNNGLINNKEYSLVG' A
#
# COMPACT_ATOMS: atom_id res chain seq x y z
N PHE A 1 5.58 -5.25 4.80
CA PHE A 1 4.40 -4.55 5.35
C PHE A 1 3.16 -5.22 4.79
N GLN A 2 2.15 -5.54 5.60
CA GLN A 2 0.97 -6.29 5.14
C GLN A 2 -0.31 -5.59 5.58
N ILE A 3 -1.22 -5.38 4.64
CA ILE A 3 -2.51 -4.73 4.89
C ILE A 3 -3.60 -5.67 4.39
N GLY A 4 -4.45 -6.16 5.30
CA GLY A 4 -5.55 -7.04 4.93
C GLY A 4 -5.11 -8.33 4.24
N ASN A 5 -4.00 -8.94 4.68
CA ASN A 5 -3.44 -10.11 3.98
C ASN A 5 -4.38 -11.33 4.00
N GLN A 6 -5.02 -11.62 5.15
CA GLN A 6 -5.96 -12.74 5.32
C GLN A 6 -7.31 -12.29 5.91
N GLY A 7 -7.63 -11.01 5.78
CA GLY A 7 -8.84 -10.40 6.33
C GLY A 7 -8.91 -8.95 5.85
N THR A 8 -9.71 -8.12 6.53
CA THR A 8 -9.82 -6.70 6.18
C THR A 8 -8.78 -5.88 6.93
N GLY A 9 -8.08 -4.98 6.24
CA GLY A 9 -7.16 -4.04 6.85
C GLY A 9 -7.03 -2.75 6.08
N GLU A 10 -6.71 -1.68 6.80
CA GLU A 10 -6.50 -0.35 6.22
C GLU A 10 -5.26 0.29 6.87
N ALA A 11 -4.47 1.00 6.06
CA ALA A 11 -3.39 1.85 6.54
C ALA A 11 -3.47 3.22 5.86
N THR A 12 -3.22 4.28 6.63
CA THR A 12 -3.22 5.66 6.12
C THR A 12 -1.90 6.32 6.49
N ILE A 13 -1.25 6.92 5.49
CA ILE A 13 -0.03 7.73 5.62
C ILE A 13 -0.44 9.16 5.27
N ARG A 14 -0.28 10.07 6.21
CA ARG A 14 -0.77 11.44 6.15
C ARG A 14 0.10 12.37 6.95
N GLU A 15 -0.15 13.68 6.82
CA GLU A 15 0.50 14.71 7.63
C GLU A 15 2.04 14.65 7.59
N GLY A 16 2.61 14.38 6.41
CA GLY A 16 4.06 14.27 6.20
C GLY A 16 4.67 12.95 6.66
N GLY A 17 3.86 11.90 6.83
CA GLY A 17 4.33 10.59 7.27
C GLY A 17 5.32 9.95 6.29
N LEU A 18 6.45 9.46 6.79
CA LEU A 18 7.50 8.83 5.99
C LEU A 18 7.67 7.35 6.38
N ILE A 19 7.39 6.45 5.44
CA ILE A 19 7.52 4.99 5.65
C ILE A 19 8.51 4.41 4.64
N THR A 20 9.42 3.56 5.12
CA THR A 20 10.21 2.67 4.26
C THR A 20 9.84 1.22 4.58
N ALA A 21 9.53 0.45 3.55
CA ALA A 21 9.18 -0.96 3.68
C ALA A 21 9.83 -1.81 2.59
N GLU A 22 9.96 -3.10 2.87
CA GLU A 22 10.41 -4.10 1.90
C GLU A 22 9.27 -4.48 0.93
N ASN A 23 8.92 -5.77 0.87
CA ASN A 23 7.73 -6.21 0.17
C ASN A 23 6.49 -5.72 0.93
N THR A 24 5.63 -5.00 0.21
CA THR A 24 4.33 -4.54 0.72
C THR A 24 3.22 -5.29 0.02
N ILE A 25 2.34 -5.94 0.80
CA ILE A 25 1.22 -6.74 0.30
C ILE A 25 -0.09 -6.12 0.78
N ILE A 26 -1.01 -5.86 -0.14
CA ILE A 26 -2.31 -5.25 0.10
C ILE A 26 -3.37 -6.19 -0.46
N GLY A 27 -4.20 -6.80 0.39
CA GLY A 27 -5.18 -7.81 -0.05
C GLY A 27 -4.51 -9.07 -0.63
N GLY A 28 -3.65 -9.72 0.17
CA GLY A 28 -2.71 -10.71 -0.34
C GLY A 28 -3.26 -12.11 -0.62
N ASN A 29 -4.25 -12.60 0.14
CA ASN A 29 -4.90 -13.91 -0.08
C ASN A 29 -6.30 -13.73 -0.66
N ALA A 30 -6.91 -14.81 -1.17
CA ALA A 30 -8.22 -14.78 -1.84
C ALA A 30 -9.35 -14.06 -1.06
N THR A 31 -9.34 -14.16 0.28
CA THR A 31 -10.31 -13.48 1.15
C THR A 31 -9.80 -12.15 1.73
N GLY A 32 -8.55 -11.79 1.44
CA GLY A 32 -7.90 -10.59 1.96
C GLY A 32 -8.42 -9.33 1.28
N ILE A 33 -8.70 -8.30 2.08
CA ILE A 33 -9.15 -6.98 1.62
C ILE A 33 -8.23 -5.94 2.26
N GLY A 34 -7.33 -5.34 1.48
CA GLY A 34 -6.41 -4.32 1.97
C GLY A 34 -6.68 -2.97 1.33
N THR A 35 -6.59 -1.89 2.12
CA THR A 35 -6.59 -0.52 1.61
C THR A 35 -5.38 0.25 2.13
N LEU A 36 -4.61 0.85 1.23
CA LEU A 36 -3.56 1.81 1.56
C LEU A 36 -3.97 3.20 1.07
N ASN A 37 -4.02 4.17 1.98
CA ASN A 37 -4.19 5.58 1.66
C ASN A 37 -2.88 6.33 1.88
N VAL A 38 -2.42 7.07 0.88
CA VAL A 38 -1.27 7.97 1.01
C VAL A 38 -1.73 9.36 0.60
N GLN A 39 -1.87 10.24 1.59
CA GLN A 39 -2.52 11.53 1.44
C GLN A 39 -1.64 12.65 1.96
N ASP A 40 -1.84 13.83 1.42
CA ASP A 40 -1.19 15.09 1.80
C ASP A 40 0.27 15.18 1.31
N GLN A 41 0.68 16.42 1.07
CA GLN A 41 2.03 16.75 0.61
C GLN A 41 3.05 16.19 1.61
N ASP A 42 4.16 15.69 1.07
CA ASP A 42 5.28 15.10 1.81
C ASP A 42 4.98 13.80 2.57
N SER A 43 3.75 13.27 2.48
CA SER A 43 3.48 11.89 2.90
C SER A 43 4.01 10.92 1.87
N VAL A 44 5.00 10.12 2.27
CA VAL A 44 5.72 9.21 1.36
C VAL A 44 5.80 7.81 1.94
N ILE A 45 5.50 6.83 1.11
CA ILE A 45 5.95 5.45 1.34
C ILE A 45 6.89 5.01 0.24
N THR A 46 8.07 4.55 0.65
CA THR A 46 9.04 3.93 -0.24
C THR A 46 9.08 2.43 0.01
N VAL A 47 8.74 1.64 -1.00
CA VAL A 47 8.71 0.18 -0.95
C VAL A 47 9.76 -0.43 -1.88
N ARG A 48 10.25 -1.63 -1.54
CA ARG A 48 11.07 -2.38 -2.49
C ARG A 48 10.21 -3.00 -3.60
N ARG A 49 9.12 -3.66 -3.22
CA ARG A 49 8.11 -4.21 -4.14
C ARG A 49 6.72 -4.00 -3.59
N LEU A 50 5.75 -3.83 -4.48
CA LEU A 50 4.35 -3.68 -4.13
C LEU A 50 3.53 -4.81 -4.77
N TYR A 51 2.72 -5.47 -3.96
CA TYR A 51 1.75 -6.47 -4.39
C TYR A 51 0.37 -5.98 -3.96
N ASN A 52 -0.35 -5.34 -4.88
CA ASN A 52 -1.71 -4.88 -4.65
C ASN A 52 -2.69 -5.87 -5.28
N GLY A 53 -3.56 -6.48 -4.46
CA GLY A 53 -4.54 -7.44 -4.94
C GLY A 53 -3.93 -8.70 -5.54
N TYR A 54 -2.90 -9.27 -4.89
CA TYR A 54 -2.16 -10.41 -5.49
C TYR A 54 -3.06 -11.62 -5.74
N PHE A 55 -3.86 -11.99 -4.73
CA PHE A 55 -4.95 -12.96 -4.87
C PHE A 55 -6.29 -12.42 -4.36
N GLY A 56 -6.25 -11.43 -3.46
CA GLY A 56 -7.43 -10.80 -2.87
C GLY A 56 -7.74 -9.46 -3.50
N ASN A 57 -8.39 -8.60 -2.72
CA ASN A 57 -8.76 -7.25 -3.15
C ASN A 57 -7.83 -6.23 -2.49
N GLY A 58 -6.98 -5.60 -3.28
CA GLY A 58 -6.11 -4.52 -2.83
C GLY A 58 -6.55 -3.19 -3.42
N LYS A 59 -6.64 -2.15 -2.57
CA LYS A 59 -6.90 -0.78 -2.99
C LYS A 59 -5.77 0.13 -2.56
N VAL A 60 -5.30 0.97 -3.47
CA VAL A 60 -4.35 2.04 -3.18
C VAL A 60 -5.00 3.36 -3.57
N ASN A 61 -5.10 4.28 -2.61
CA ASN A 61 -5.57 5.64 -2.84
C ASN A 61 -4.41 6.61 -2.63
N ILE A 62 -4.15 7.47 -3.62
CA ILE A 62 -3.17 8.54 -3.53
C ILE A 62 -3.91 9.86 -3.73
N SER A 63 -3.78 10.79 -2.79
CA SER A 63 -4.48 12.08 -2.84
C SER A 63 -3.62 13.21 -2.28
N ASN A 64 -4.00 14.46 -2.55
CA ASN A 64 -3.35 15.67 -2.02
C ASN A 64 -1.81 15.67 -2.11
N ASN A 65 -1.24 15.18 -3.22
CA ASN A 65 0.21 15.06 -3.47
C ASN A 65 0.97 14.04 -2.59
N GLY A 66 0.28 13.08 -1.98
CA GLY A 66 0.94 11.91 -1.39
C GLY A 66 1.75 11.12 -2.44
N LEU A 67 2.80 10.43 -2.01
CA LEU A 67 3.73 9.76 -2.92
C LEU A 67 4.00 8.30 -2.52
N ILE A 68 3.97 7.41 -3.52
CA ILE A 68 4.42 6.03 -3.39
C ILE A 68 5.62 5.83 -4.30
N ASN A 69 6.77 5.55 -3.72
CA ASN A 69 7.99 5.19 -4.44
C ASN A 69 8.17 3.68 -4.42
N ASN A 70 8.24 3.05 -5.59
CA ASN A 70 8.59 1.63 -5.72
C ASN A 70 9.98 1.51 -6.33
N LYS A 71 10.90 0.80 -5.67
CA LYS A 71 12.30 0.67 -6.10
C LYS A 71 12.52 -0.42 -7.15
N GLU A 72 11.59 -1.35 -7.30
CA GLU A 72 11.68 -2.44 -8.26
C GLU A 72 10.39 -2.50 -9.09
N TYR A 73 9.59 -3.56 -8.91
CA TYR A 73 8.35 -3.75 -9.63
C TYR A 73 7.14 -3.73 -8.69
N SER A 74 6.00 -3.47 -9.31
CA SER A 74 4.69 -3.63 -8.70
C SER A 74 3.92 -4.70 -9.47
N LEU A 75 3.21 -5.54 -8.72
CA LEU A 75 2.11 -6.32 -9.26
C LEU A 75 0.81 -5.67 -8.78
N VAL A 76 -0.06 -5.35 -9.74
CA VAL A 76 -1.35 -4.70 -9.51
C VAL A 76 -2.42 -5.57 -10.16
N GLY A 77 -3.22 -6.22 -9.31
CA GLY A 77 -4.40 -6.99 -9.68
C GLY A 77 -5.68 -6.17 -9.60
#